data_AF-A0A6C1NII7-F1
#
_entry.id   AF-A0A6C1NII7-F1
#
_cell.length_a   1.000
_cell.length_b   1.000
_cell.length_c   1.000
_cell.angle_alpha   90.00
_cell.angle_beta   90.00
_cell.angle_gamma   90.00
#
_symmetry.space_group_name_H-M   'P 1'
#
loop_
_entity.id
_entity.type
_entity.pdbx_description
1 polymer ?
#
loop_
_entity_poly.entity_id
_entity_poly.type
_entity_poly.pdbx_seq_one_letter_code
_entity_poly.pdbx_strand_id
1 'polypeptide(L)'
;MTDDPDLPDLRGSAQDLAASLASMDGRSYGAYKAIRGRWSLGRMELVVDHVQGDPFAAPSRVRLMLPPAVGGWAEEGPPLHATRSRSRTVGLEAFLARAFDTAARARGSSRGSGRSGQVRMTHTGQLAVPTTALRIEPDGGLEARFTVGLPARGRRVLGL
;
A
#
# COMPACT_ATOMS: atom_id res chain seq x y z
N MET A 1 9.91 -2.68 -16.50
CA MET A 1 8.53 -3.16 -16.70
C MET A 1 8.53 -4.68 -16.84
N THR A 2 8.69 -5.38 -15.72
CA THR A 2 8.22 -6.77 -15.67
C THR A 2 6.70 -6.65 -15.59
N ASP A 3 6.01 -6.93 -16.69
CA ASP A 3 4.56 -7.14 -16.64
C ASP A 3 4.29 -8.17 -15.54
N ASP A 4 3.67 -7.74 -14.44
CA ASP A 4 2.96 -8.64 -13.56
C ASP A 4 1.62 -8.89 -14.28
N PRO A 5 1.43 -10.04 -14.95
CA PRO A 5 0.33 -10.26 -15.89
C PRO A 5 -1.06 -10.24 -15.23
N ASP A 6 -1.13 -10.07 -13.91
CA ASP A 6 -2.34 -10.01 -13.08
C ASP A 6 -2.66 -8.60 -12.53
N LEU A 7 -2.01 -7.53 -13.00
CA LEU A 7 -2.40 -6.18 -12.58
C LEU A 7 -3.80 -5.84 -13.13
N PRO A 8 -4.80 -5.60 -12.27
CA PRO A 8 -6.16 -5.31 -12.73
C PRO A 8 -6.20 -3.97 -13.48
N ASP A 9 -7.17 -3.83 -14.37
CA ASP A 9 -7.42 -2.59 -15.11
C ASP A 9 -7.59 -1.40 -14.15
N LEU A 10 -7.15 -0.23 -14.62
CA LEU A 10 -7.29 1.02 -13.89
C LEU A 10 -8.77 1.37 -13.74
N ARG A 11 -9.25 1.44 -12.50
CA ARG A 11 -10.66 1.69 -12.17
C ARG A 11 -11.02 3.17 -12.11
N GLY A 12 -10.06 4.04 -11.83
CA GLY A 12 -10.31 5.47 -11.68
C GLY A 12 -9.22 6.18 -10.88
N SER A 13 -9.50 7.43 -10.54
CA SER A 13 -8.63 8.34 -9.79
C SER A 13 -8.79 8.21 -8.27
N ALA A 14 -7.97 8.94 -7.52
CA ALA A 14 -8.10 9.09 -6.07
C ALA A 14 -9.45 9.70 -5.68
N GLN A 15 -9.95 10.64 -6.48
CA GLN A 15 -11.25 11.28 -6.29
C GLN A 15 -12.39 10.28 -6.46
N ASP A 16 -12.30 9.40 -7.47
CA ASP A 16 -13.28 8.35 -7.71
C ASP A 16 -13.29 7.33 -6.57
N LEU A 17 -12.11 6.94 -6.07
CA LEU A 17 -11.99 6.08 -4.90
C LEU A 17 -12.62 6.73 -3.65
N ALA A 18 -12.31 8.00 -3.39
CA ALA A 18 -12.87 8.74 -2.26
C ALA A 18 -14.40 8.87 -2.35
N ALA A 19 -14.93 9.18 -3.54
CA ALA A 19 -16.36 9.23 -3.79
C ALA A 19 -17.02 7.85 -3.58
N SER A 20 -16.37 6.78 -4.03
CA SER A 20 -16.84 5.42 -3.80
C SER A 20 -16.90 5.10 -2.30
N LEU A 21 -15.83 5.38 -1.55
CA LEU A 21 -15.75 5.20 -0.10
C LEU A 21 -16.85 5.98 0.64
N ALA A 22 -17.05 7.26 0.30
CA ALA A 22 -18.09 8.09 0.86
C ALA A 22 -19.50 7.52 0.60
N SER A 23 -19.77 7.04 -0.62
CA SER A 23 -21.06 6.42 -0.97
C SER A 23 -21.34 5.10 -0.21
N MET A 24 -20.31 4.51 0.39
CA MET A 24 -20.44 3.27 1.16
C MET A 24 -20.67 3.50 2.65
N ASP A 25 -20.62 4.75 3.12
CA ASP A 25 -20.79 5.05 4.54
C ASP A 25 -22.10 4.49 5.12
N GLY A 26 -22.01 3.89 6.31
CA GLY A 26 -23.14 3.27 6.98
C GLY A 26 -23.66 1.96 6.38
N ARG A 27 -23.20 1.54 5.19
CA ARG A 27 -23.56 0.25 4.57
C ARG A 27 -22.93 -0.92 5.31
N SER A 28 -23.35 -2.14 4.96
CA SER A 28 -22.72 -3.37 5.48
C SER A 28 -21.25 -3.42 5.08
N TYR A 29 -20.41 -3.96 5.97
CA TYR A 29 -18.96 -4.00 5.79
C TYR A 29 -18.52 -4.64 4.46
N GLY A 30 -19.29 -5.62 3.97
CA GLY A 30 -19.04 -6.28 2.69
C GLY A 30 -19.06 -5.33 1.48
N ALA A 31 -19.62 -4.12 1.60
CA ALA A 31 -19.59 -3.10 0.57
C ALA A 31 -18.15 -2.74 0.15
N TYR A 32 -17.19 -2.75 1.09
CA TYR A 32 -15.78 -2.48 0.77
C TYR A 32 -15.20 -3.38 -0.32
N LYS A 33 -15.75 -4.58 -0.57
CA LYS A 33 -15.28 -5.44 -1.67
C LYS A 33 -15.32 -4.73 -3.03
N ALA A 34 -16.19 -3.72 -3.16
CA ALA A 34 -16.31 -2.89 -4.35
C ALA A 34 -15.09 -2.01 -4.63
N ILE A 35 -14.14 -1.82 -3.69
CA ILE A 35 -12.92 -1.02 -3.94
C ILE A 35 -11.76 -1.84 -4.49
N ARG A 36 -11.89 -3.18 -4.57
CA ARG A 36 -10.84 -4.06 -5.10
C ARG A 36 -10.44 -3.64 -6.52
N GLY A 37 -9.15 -3.57 -6.83
CA GLY A 37 -8.66 -3.14 -8.14
C GLY A 37 -7.60 -2.05 -8.06
N ARG A 38 -7.26 -1.46 -9.20
CA ARG A 38 -6.18 -0.50 -9.35
C ARG A 38 -6.73 0.93 -9.47
N TRP A 39 -6.12 1.87 -8.76
CA TRP A 39 -6.53 3.28 -8.69
C TRP A 39 -5.33 4.19 -8.90
N SER A 40 -5.51 5.23 -9.69
CA SER A 40 -4.48 6.26 -9.91
C SER A 40 -4.54 7.28 -8.79
N LEU A 41 -3.43 7.45 -8.07
CA LEU A 41 -3.23 8.54 -7.12
C LEU A 41 -2.38 9.66 -7.75
N GLY A 42 -2.57 9.86 -9.06
CA GLY A 42 -1.85 10.82 -9.89
C GLY A 42 -0.44 10.35 -10.20
N ARG A 43 0.46 10.53 -9.23
CA ARG A 43 1.89 10.21 -9.37
C ARG A 43 2.21 8.74 -9.05
N MET A 44 1.35 8.06 -8.33
CA MET A 44 1.52 6.67 -7.91
C MET A 44 0.22 5.92 -8.12
N GLU A 45 0.27 4.60 -8.04
CA GLU A 45 -0.91 3.75 -8.20
C GLU A 45 -1.13 2.93 -6.94
N LEU A 46 -2.39 2.87 -6.50
CA LEU A 46 -2.82 2.01 -5.41
C LEU A 46 -3.53 0.79 -5.99
N VAL A 47 -3.04 -0.40 -5.67
CA VAL A 47 -3.69 -1.66 -6.00
C VAL A 47 -4.27 -2.26 -4.74
N VAL A 48 -5.58 -2.49 -4.72
CA VAL A 48 -6.27 -3.20 -3.64
C VAL A 48 -6.45 -4.65 -4.06
N ASP A 49 -5.53 -5.52 -3.65
CA ASP A 49 -5.52 -6.93 -4.05
C ASP A 49 -6.62 -7.72 -3.34
N HIS A 50 -6.78 -7.47 -2.03
CA HIS A 50 -7.72 -8.17 -1.18
C HIS A 50 -8.35 -7.24 -0.17
N VAL A 51 -9.67 -7.31 -0.05
CA VAL A 51 -10.45 -6.59 0.95
C VAL A 51 -10.85 -7.55 2.06
N GLN A 52 -10.57 -7.19 3.32
CA GLN A 52 -10.93 -8.00 4.47
C GLN A 52 -12.46 -8.25 4.55
N GLY A 53 -12.86 -9.45 4.95
CA GLY A 53 -14.28 -9.86 4.97
C GLY A 53 -15.10 -9.20 6.08
N ASP A 54 -14.45 -8.82 7.17
CA ASP A 54 -15.03 -8.16 8.34
C ASP A 54 -13.95 -7.32 9.07
N PRO A 55 -14.33 -6.39 9.98
CA PRO A 55 -13.38 -5.50 10.66
C PRO A 55 -12.37 -6.18 11.61
N PHE A 56 -12.61 -7.43 12.00
CA PHE A 56 -11.77 -8.23 12.91
C PHE A 56 -10.92 -9.26 12.15
N ALA A 57 -11.15 -9.46 10.86
CA ALA A 57 -10.36 -10.32 9.99
C ALA A 57 -8.94 -9.78 9.77
N ALA A 58 -8.11 -10.58 9.10
CA ALA A 58 -6.81 -10.12 8.62
C ALA A 58 -7.02 -8.88 7.72
N PRO A 59 -6.26 -7.78 7.92
CA PRO A 59 -6.52 -6.53 7.20
C PRO A 59 -6.38 -6.65 5.68
N SER A 60 -6.99 -5.70 4.98
CA SER A 60 -6.95 -5.62 3.52
C SER A 60 -5.49 -5.51 3.03
N ARG A 61 -5.16 -6.25 1.98
CA ARG A 61 -3.82 -6.21 1.36
C ARG A 61 -3.83 -5.24 0.20
N VAL A 62 -2.84 -4.35 0.21
CA VAL A 62 -2.70 -3.31 -0.80
C VAL A 62 -1.24 -3.20 -1.25
N ARG A 63 -1.07 -2.73 -2.48
CA ARG A 63 0.23 -2.35 -3.06
C ARG A 63 0.19 -0.89 -3.45
N LEU A 64 1.30 -0.20 -3.24
CA LEU A 64 1.54 1.12 -3.81
C LEU A 64 2.67 0.97 -4.83
N MET A 65 2.40 1.32 -6.08
CA MET A 65 3.37 1.32 -7.15
C MET A 65 3.78 2.76 -7.46
N LEU A 66 5.06 3.03 -7.29
CA LEU A 66 5.65 4.30 -7.69
C LEU A 66 6.42 4.06 -8.98
N PRO A 67 6.00 4.70 -10.10
CA PRO A 67 6.79 4.64 -11.31
C PRO A 67 8.13 5.36 -11.09
N PRO A 68 9.16 5.02 -11.89
CA PRO A 68 10.50 5.60 -11.77
C PRO A 68 10.54 7.15 -11.69
N ALA A 69 9.59 7.82 -12.36
CA ALA A 69 9.56 9.28 -12.52
C ALA A 69 8.96 10.08 -11.34
N VAL A 70 8.60 9.45 -10.21
CA VAL A 70 7.75 10.11 -9.19
C VAL A 70 8.32 10.20 -7.77
N GLY A 71 9.16 9.28 -7.32
CA GLY A 71 9.92 9.53 -6.09
C GLY A 71 10.91 10.67 -6.35
N GLY A 72 11.55 11.28 -5.35
CA GLY A 72 12.76 12.13 -5.56
C GLY A 72 13.96 11.43 -6.25
N TRP A 73 13.68 10.30 -6.90
CA TRP A 73 14.44 9.44 -7.77
C TRP A 73 14.30 9.89 -9.25
N ALA A 74 13.41 10.83 -9.56
CA ALA A 74 13.10 11.18 -10.95
C ALA A 74 14.17 12.05 -11.64
N GLU A 75 14.95 12.82 -10.88
CA GLU A 75 16.07 13.60 -11.43
C GLU A 75 17.40 12.82 -11.35
N GLU A 76 17.61 11.98 -10.31
CA GLU A 76 18.90 11.29 -10.07
C GLU A 76 18.82 9.77 -9.81
N GLY A 77 17.62 9.18 -9.83
CA GLY A 77 17.38 7.77 -9.49
C GLY A 77 17.36 7.47 -7.99
N PRO A 78 17.28 6.18 -7.59
CA PRO A 78 17.91 5.78 -6.33
C PRO A 78 19.29 6.41 -6.33
N PRO A 79 19.83 6.91 -5.21
CA PRO A 79 21.22 7.32 -5.20
C PRO A 79 22.02 6.16 -5.81
N LEU A 80 22.61 6.33 -7.00
CA LEU A 80 23.05 5.20 -7.84
C LEU A 80 23.84 4.19 -7.03
N HIS A 81 24.65 4.71 -6.10
CA HIS A 81 25.31 3.98 -5.05
C HIS A 81 24.38 2.95 -4.36
N ALA A 82 23.28 3.36 -3.75
CA ALA A 82 22.37 2.55 -2.93
C ALA A 82 21.77 1.33 -3.65
N THR A 83 21.81 1.28 -4.99
CA THR A 83 21.37 0.13 -5.81
C THR A 83 22.47 -0.52 -6.67
N ARG A 84 23.75 -0.12 -6.55
CA ARG A 84 24.86 -0.71 -7.37
C ARG A 84 25.11 -2.20 -7.17
N SER A 85 24.64 -2.77 -6.06
CA SER A 85 24.78 -4.19 -5.79
C SER A 85 23.50 -4.75 -5.16
N ARG A 86 23.34 -6.06 -5.26
CA ARG A 86 22.21 -6.77 -4.66
C ARG A 86 22.12 -6.54 -3.15
N SER A 87 23.26 -6.60 -2.44
CA SER A 87 23.30 -6.40 -0.98
C SER A 87 22.85 -5.00 -0.57
N ARG A 88 23.23 -3.97 -1.34
CA ARG A 88 22.81 -2.59 -1.06
C ARG A 88 21.34 -2.37 -1.35
N THR A 89 20.85 -2.93 -2.46
CA THR A 89 19.43 -2.90 -2.81
C THR A 89 18.59 -3.55 -1.71
N VAL A 90 18.98 -4.73 -1.23
CA VAL A 90 18.31 -5.43 -0.12
C VAL A 90 18.36 -4.61 1.18
N GLY A 91 19.50 -3.97 1.47
CA GLY A 91 19.64 -3.07 2.61
C GLY A 91 18.70 -1.87 2.53
N LEU A 92 18.56 -1.28 1.35
CA LEU A 92 17.68 -0.15 1.08
C LEU A 92 16.20 -0.56 1.16
N GLU A 93 15.82 -1.69 0.56
CA GLU A 93 14.48 -2.27 0.64
C GLU A 93 14.06 -2.48 2.10
N ALA A 94 14.93 -3.10 2.90
CA ALA A 94 14.68 -3.33 4.33
C ALA A 94 14.59 -2.01 5.12
N PHE A 95 15.43 -1.03 4.81
CA PHE A 95 15.38 0.29 5.44
C PHE A 95 14.07 1.02 5.13
N LEU A 96 13.69 1.09 3.86
CA LEU A 96 12.46 1.76 3.43
C LEU A 96 11.22 1.07 4.00
N ALA A 97 11.20 -0.26 4.08
CA ALA A 97 10.10 -1.00 4.69
C ALA A 97 9.92 -0.65 6.18
N ARG A 98 11.02 -0.56 6.93
CA ARG A 98 10.98 -0.10 8.34
C ARG A 98 10.52 1.34 8.47
N ALA A 99 11.06 2.23 7.63
CA ALA A 99 10.71 3.64 7.64
C ALA A 99 9.22 3.84 7.32
N PHE A 100 8.70 3.11 6.34
CA PHE A 100 7.28 3.10 6.00
C PHE A 100 6.43 2.65 7.17
N ASP A 101 6.71 1.48 7.78
CA ASP A 101 5.90 0.97 8.89
C ASP A 101 5.91 1.94 10.09
N THR A 102 7.06 2.54 10.39
CA THR A 102 7.19 3.54 11.46
C THR A 102 6.33 4.78 11.16
N ALA A 103 6.44 5.34 9.95
CA ALA A 103 5.67 6.51 9.54
C ALA A 103 4.16 6.22 9.44
N ALA A 104 3.80 5.03 8.99
CA ALA A 104 2.43 4.55 8.88
C ALA A 104 1.78 4.39 10.26
N ARG A 105 2.49 3.80 11.23
CA ARG A 105 2.00 3.68 12.62
C ARG A 105 1.78 5.03 13.28
N ALA A 106 2.64 6.01 13.02
CA ALA A 106 2.48 7.37 13.56
C ALA A 106 1.24 8.09 13.00
N ARG A 107 0.79 7.73 11.78
CA ARG A 107 -0.41 8.28 11.13
C ARG A 107 -1.66 7.41 11.30
N GLY A 108 -1.49 6.13 11.61
CA GLY A 108 -2.56 5.21 11.93
C GLY A 108 -3.20 5.60 13.26
N SER A 109 -4.52 5.69 13.28
CA SER A 109 -5.28 5.85 14.52
C SER A 109 -6.34 4.77 14.60
N SER A 110 -6.72 4.36 15.81
CA SER A 110 -7.86 3.45 15.98
C SER A 110 -9.13 4.16 15.52
N ARG A 111 -9.69 3.75 14.38
CA ARG A 111 -10.87 4.38 13.76
C ARG A 111 -12.08 3.47 13.78
N GLY A 112 -12.45 3.01 14.98
CA GLY A 112 -13.65 2.20 15.21
C GLY A 112 -13.35 0.80 15.75
N SER A 113 -13.89 -0.24 15.12
CA SER A 113 -13.87 -1.61 15.63
C SER A 113 -12.72 -2.45 15.04
N GLY A 114 -12.22 -3.43 15.80
CA GLY A 114 -11.24 -4.40 15.32
C GLY A 114 -9.90 -3.75 14.94
N ARG A 115 -9.44 -3.99 13.71
CA ARG A 115 -8.17 -3.44 13.20
C ARG A 115 -8.34 -2.11 12.47
N SER A 116 -9.49 -1.44 12.62
CA SER A 116 -9.83 -0.21 11.92
C SER A 116 -8.79 0.91 12.08
N GLY A 117 -8.36 1.48 10.96
CA GLY A 117 -7.42 2.60 10.87
C GLY A 117 -5.95 2.21 11.04
N GLN A 118 -5.64 0.91 11.18
CA GLN A 118 -4.26 0.42 11.15
C GLN A 118 -3.70 0.46 9.72
N VAL A 119 -2.46 0.94 9.57
CA VAL A 119 -1.66 0.78 8.35
C VAL A 119 -0.34 0.16 8.78
N ARG A 120 -0.01 -1.01 8.21
CA ARG A 120 1.13 -1.82 8.66
C ARG A 120 1.84 -2.46 7.48
N MET A 121 3.17 -2.45 7.53
CA MET A 121 4.04 -3.15 6.57
C MET A 121 4.90 -4.18 7.31
N THR A 122 5.06 -5.35 6.72
CA THR A 122 5.96 -6.38 7.26
C THR A 122 7.41 -5.96 7.05
N HIS A 123 8.27 -6.12 8.05
CA HIS A 123 9.70 -5.85 7.94
C HIS A 123 10.52 -6.78 8.86
N THR A 124 11.80 -6.95 8.56
CA THR A 124 12.70 -7.95 9.18
C THR A 124 13.45 -7.45 10.42
N GLY A 125 12.90 -6.46 11.12
CA GLY A 125 13.57 -5.85 12.28
C GLY A 125 15.00 -5.39 11.95
N GLN A 126 15.98 -5.84 12.73
CA GLN A 126 17.40 -5.49 12.54
C GLN A 126 18.07 -6.15 11.32
N LEU A 127 17.47 -7.22 10.77
CA LEU A 127 18.06 -7.94 9.64
C LEU A 127 17.77 -7.24 8.31
N ALA A 128 18.76 -7.24 7.42
CA ALA A 128 18.63 -6.82 6.03
C ALA A 128 18.64 -8.05 5.12
N VAL A 129 17.48 -8.69 4.96
CA VAL A 129 17.29 -9.88 4.11
C VAL A 129 16.26 -9.59 3.03
N PRO A 130 16.31 -10.27 1.87
CA PRO A 130 15.31 -10.08 0.82
C PRO A 130 13.89 -10.36 1.33
N THR A 131 12.95 -9.47 1.02
CA THR A 131 11.52 -9.65 1.32
C THR A 131 10.68 -9.22 0.13
N THR A 132 9.36 -9.44 0.22
CA THR A 132 8.37 -8.94 -0.74
C THR A 132 7.66 -7.67 -0.26
N ALA A 133 7.97 -7.17 0.95
CA ALA A 133 7.27 -6.03 1.53
C ALA A 133 7.57 -4.72 0.80
N LEU A 134 8.80 -4.59 0.29
CA LEU A 134 9.20 -3.48 -0.56
C LEU A 134 10.20 -4.01 -1.59
N ARG A 135 9.98 -3.67 -2.86
CA ARG A 135 10.87 -4.02 -3.97
C ARG A 135 11.25 -2.78 -4.76
N ILE A 136 12.52 -2.69 -5.10
CA ILE A 136 13.02 -1.70 -6.06
C ILE A 136 13.24 -2.43 -7.37
N GLU A 137 12.56 -1.97 -8.41
CA GLU A 137 12.66 -2.54 -9.74
C GLU A 137 13.92 -2.03 -10.46
N PRO A 138 14.46 -2.78 -11.43
CA PRO A 138 15.67 -2.39 -12.17
C PRO A 138 15.55 -1.05 -12.90
N ASP A 139 14.33 -0.67 -13.31
CA ASP A 139 14.04 0.61 -13.96
C ASP A 139 13.90 1.77 -12.95
N GLY A 140 14.09 1.53 -11.66
CA GLY A 140 13.97 2.52 -10.59
C GLY A 140 12.56 2.66 -10.02
N GLY A 141 11.59 1.87 -10.50
CA GLY A 141 10.27 1.78 -9.90
C GLY A 141 10.32 1.21 -8.49
N LEU A 142 9.31 1.50 -7.68
CA LEU A 142 9.18 0.98 -6.32
C LEU A 142 7.81 0.37 -6.11
N GLU A 143 7.79 -0.86 -5.61
CA GLU A 143 6.56 -1.54 -5.19
C GLU A 143 6.57 -1.71 -3.67
N ALA A 144 5.59 -1.14 -2.98
CA ALA A 144 5.41 -1.28 -1.53
C ALA A 144 4.15 -2.09 -1.23
N ARG A 145 4.28 -3.22 -0.54
CA ARG A 145 3.18 -4.11 -0.13
C ARG A 145 2.89 -3.95 1.35
N PHE A 146 1.65 -3.62 1.69
CA PHE A 146 1.26 -3.38 3.07
C PHE A 146 -0.20 -3.73 3.31
N THR A 147 -0.65 -3.52 4.54
CA THR A 147 -1.98 -3.84 4.98
C THR A 147 -2.69 -2.62 5.54
N VAL A 148 -4.00 -2.54 5.30
CA VAL A 148 -4.87 -1.44 5.76
C VAL A 148 -6.10 -2.02 6.43
N GLY A 149 -6.32 -1.65 7.68
CA GLY A 149 -7.55 -1.90 8.39
C GLY A 149 -8.61 -0.88 7.98
N LEU A 150 -9.54 -1.29 7.12
CA LEU A 150 -10.64 -0.44 6.66
C LEU A 150 -11.60 -0.09 7.82
N PRO A 151 -11.87 1.21 8.07
CA PRO A 151 -12.67 1.68 9.20
C PRO A 151 -14.10 1.13 9.26
N ALA A 152 -14.56 0.84 10.47
CA ALA A 152 -15.93 0.41 10.72
C ALA A 152 -16.42 0.68 12.14
N ARG A 153 -17.74 0.80 12.30
CA ARG A 153 -18.46 0.79 13.58
C ARG A 153 -19.29 -0.48 13.67
N GLY A 154 -18.84 -1.45 14.45
CA GLY A 154 -19.39 -2.81 14.38
C GLY A 154 -19.17 -3.37 12.97
N ARG A 155 -20.23 -3.84 12.30
CA ARG A 155 -20.16 -4.36 10.91
C ARG A 155 -20.63 -3.35 9.85
N ARG A 156 -20.58 -2.05 10.16
CA ARG A 156 -20.91 -0.98 9.21
C ARG A 156 -19.67 -0.21 8.80
N VAL A 157 -19.59 0.11 7.51
CA VAL A 157 -18.54 0.94 6.91
C VAL A 157 -18.53 2.33 7.58
N LEU A 158 -17.34 2.85 7.85
CA LEU A 158 -17.10 4.27 8.12
C LEU A 158 -16.36 4.85 6.91
N GLY A 159 -17.13 5.44 6.00
CA GLY A 159 -16.70 5.81 4.65
C GLY A 159 -15.90 7.11 4.56
N LEU A 160 -15.96 7.96 5.60
CA LEU A 160 -15.21 9.20 5.79
C LEU A 160 -15.09 9.53 7.28
#